data_AF-U2J7M0-F1
#
_entry.id   AF-U2J7M0-F1
#
_cell.length_a   1.000
_cell.length_b   1.000
_cell.length_c   1.000
_cell.angle_alpha   90.00
_cell.angle_beta   90.00
_cell.angle_gamma   90.00
#
_symmetry.space_group_name_H-M   'P 1'
#
loop_
_entity.id
_entity.type
_entity.pdbx_description
1 polymer ?
#
loop_
_entity_poly.entity_id
_entity_poly.type
_entity_poly.pdbx_seq_one_letter_code
_entity_poly.pdbx_strand_id
1 'polypeptide(L)'
;MNVFRNVLLLALFFIESDFLYAQKSDLRVYTLTLMGQNSQLGGNMVDLDKGRVYPIEEAGYNPKRIDFGFMYGRNTGGNLMVPISQGFLTFGDKFKEALLSWGNNRNNGTFINLGNTVEAQEIYQKIVSRVQIDALYSEWFDKIMTNPGYDPGKHGPGQRTRPIAVGDVVLFRSENKDTQHILRIVKFVQSQNGTLEIEVKSPLKNNKKGKL
;
A
#
# COMPACT_ATOMS: atom_id res chain seq x y z
N MET A 1 -8.87 -55.52 58.73
CA MET A 1 -9.12 -55.66 57.28
C MET A 1 -9.48 -54.29 56.74
N ASN A 2 -8.48 -53.62 56.17
CA ASN A 2 -8.57 -52.27 55.61
C ASN A 2 -8.94 -52.37 54.13
N VAL A 3 -10.00 -51.67 53.70
CA VAL A 3 -10.29 -51.47 52.28
C VAL A 3 -10.29 -49.96 52.03
N PHE A 4 -9.13 -49.46 51.60
CA PHE A 4 -8.93 -48.10 51.13
C PHE A 4 -9.67 -47.89 49.81
N ARG A 5 -10.66 -46.99 49.82
CA ARG A 5 -11.28 -46.43 48.61
C ARG A 5 -10.34 -45.38 48.02
N ASN A 6 -9.58 -45.75 46.99
CA ASN A 6 -8.91 -44.80 46.11
C ASN A 6 -9.92 -44.33 45.05
N VAL A 7 -10.40 -43.09 45.20
CA VAL A 7 -11.15 -42.38 44.15
C VAL A 7 -10.11 -41.76 43.22
N LEU A 8 -9.88 -42.40 42.08
CA LEU A 8 -9.03 -41.91 41.01
C LEU A 8 -9.79 -40.81 40.25
N LEU A 9 -9.49 -39.54 40.56
CA LEU A 9 -9.94 -38.39 39.79
C LEU A 9 -9.17 -38.38 38.46
N LEU A 10 -9.79 -38.86 37.39
CA LEU A 10 -9.26 -38.78 36.03
C LEU A 10 -9.54 -37.37 35.50
N ALA A 11 -8.58 -36.46 35.64
CA ALA A 11 -8.62 -35.14 35.02
C ALA A 11 -8.46 -35.30 33.49
N LEU A 12 -9.58 -35.16 32.77
CA LEU A 12 -9.61 -34.99 31.32
C LEU A 12 -8.94 -33.66 30.96
N PHE A 13 -7.64 -33.70 30.65
CA PHE A 13 -6.98 -32.64 29.90
C PHE A 13 -7.52 -32.69 28.46
N PHE A 14 -8.51 -31.84 28.17
CA PHE A 14 -8.78 -31.42 26.79
C PHE A 14 -7.61 -30.54 26.36
N ILE A 15 -6.59 -31.16 25.77
CA ILE A 15 -5.62 -30.44 24.96
C ILE A 15 -6.40 -30.05 23.70
N GLU A 16 -6.96 -28.84 23.68
CA GLU A 16 -7.34 -28.18 22.45
C GLU A 16 -6.07 -28.05 21.62
N SER A 17 -5.85 -29.02 20.72
CA SER A 17 -4.86 -28.91 19.69
C SER A 17 -5.35 -27.82 18.74
N ASP A 18 -4.91 -26.60 18.98
CA ASP A 18 -4.95 -25.54 17.98
C ASP A 18 -4.20 -26.06 16.75
N PHE A 19 -4.96 -26.61 15.81
CA PHE A 19 -4.48 -26.85 14.46
C PHE A 19 -4.11 -25.49 13.91
N LEU A 20 -2.81 -25.15 14.02
CA LEU A 20 -2.15 -24.13 13.24
C LEU A 20 -2.25 -24.53 11.76
N TYR A 21 -3.42 -24.32 11.17
CA TYR A 21 -3.54 -24.23 9.73
C TYR A 21 -2.68 -23.06 9.32
N ALA A 22 -1.52 -23.35 8.74
CA ALA A 22 -0.71 -22.35 8.07
C ALA A 22 -1.58 -21.72 6.98
N GLN A 23 -2.21 -20.58 7.30
CA GLN A 23 -3.07 -19.87 6.37
C GLN A 23 -2.16 -19.40 5.24
N LYS A 24 -2.29 -20.06 4.08
CA LYS A 24 -1.54 -19.69 2.88
C LYS A 24 -1.91 -18.25 2.55
N SER A 25 -0.95 -17.33 2.68
CA SER A 25 -1.14 -15.94 2.30
C SER A 25 -1.45 -15.87 0.80
N ASP A 26 -2.50 -15.12 0.46
CA ASP A 26 -2.84 -14.76 -0.92
C ASP A 26 -2.26 -13.38 -1.30
N LEU A 27 -1.26 -12.90 -0.55
CA LEU A 27 -0.53 -11.68 -0.80
C LEU A 27 0.85 -11.95 -1.40
N ARG A 28 1.28 -11.07 -2.29
CA ARG A 28 2.68 -10.91 -2.69
C ARG A 28 3.28 -9.78 -1.86
N VAL A 29 4.41 -10.05 -1.22
CA VAL A 29 5.21 -9.03 -0.52
C VAL A 29 6.47 -8.73 -1.32
N TYR A 30 6.74 -7.46 -1.58
CA TYR A 30 7.92 -7.03 -2.33
C TYR A 30 8.29 -5.59 -2.01
N THR A 31 9.55 -5.25 -2.29
CA THR A 31 10.07 -3.89 -2.11
C THR A 31 10.21 -3.19 -3.45
N LEU A 32 9.86 -1.91 -3.51
CA LEU A 32 10.10 -1.03 -4.64
C LEU A 32 10.98 0.14 -4.22
N THR A 33 11.93 0.50 -5.08
CA THR A 33 12.72 1.73 -4.95
C THR A 33 12.21 2.72 -5.98
N LEU A 34 11.75 3.88 -5.52
CA LEU A 34 11.24 4.96 -6.33
C LEU A 34 12.20 6.14 -6.25
N MET A 35 12.31 6.88 -7.35
CA MET A 35 13.07 8.12 -7.39
C MET A 35 12.18 9.30 -7.76
N GLY A 36 12.53 10.49 -7.28
CA GLY A 36 11.82 11.70 -7.66
C GLY A 36 12.03 12.05 -9.13
N GLN A 37 11.20 12.98 -9.61
CA GLN A 37 11.10 13.39 -11.01
C GLN A 37 12.39 13.89 -11.67
N ASN A 38 13.33 14.39 -10.86
CA ASN A 38 14.60 14.93 -11.35
C ASN A 38 15.70 13.86 -11.48
N SER A 39 15.44 12.63 -11.04
CA SER A 39 16.40 11.53 -11.16
C SER A 39 16.60 11.12 -12.62
N GLN A 40 17.86 11.10 -13.07
CA GLN A 40 18.22 10.56 -14.38
C GLN A 40 18.00 9.06 -14.51
N LEU A 41 17.93 8.34 -13.38
CA LEU A 41 17.66 6.90 -13.36
C LEU A 41 16.18 6.57 -13.56
N GLY A 42 15.29 7.58 -13.50
CA GLY A 42 13.83 7.38 -13.60
C GLY A 42 13.27 6.57 -12.43
N GLY A 43 12.25 5.74 -12.70
CA GLY A 43 11.67 4.84 -11.69
C GLY A 43 10.68 5.51 -10.73
N ASN A 44 9.83 6.39 -11.26
CA ASN A 44 8.93 7.21 -10.46
C ASN A 44 7.45 6.83 -10.64
N MET A 45 7.12 5.92 -11.56
CA MET A 45 5.76 5.45 -11.87
C MET A 45 5.60 3.98 -11.51
N VAL A 46 4.60 3.63 -10.71
CA VAL A 46 4.43 2.30 -10.09
C VAL A 46 3.35 1.49 -10.78
N ASP A 47 3.67 0.23 -11.09
CA ASP A 47 2.71 -0.82 -11.43
C ASP A 47 2.72 -1.88 -10.33
N LEU A 48 1.67 -1.89 -9.51
CA LEU A 48 1.52 -2.82 -8.40
C LEU A 48 1.19 -4.24 -8.87
N ASP A 49 0.58 -4.41 -10.04
CA ASP A 49 0.26 -5.75 -10.56
C ASP A 49 1.54 -6.52 -10.89
N LYS A 50 2.55 -5.83 -11.40
CA LYS A 50 3.85 -6.43 -11.73
C LYS A 50 4.90 -6.26 -10.63
N GLY A 51 4.65 -5.41 -9.64
CA GLY A 51 5.67 -5.03 -8.66
C GLY A 51 6.88 -4.40 -9.35
N ARG A 52 6.63 -3.41 -10.22
CA ARG A 52 7.67 -2.72 -11.00
C ARG A 52 7.50 -1.22 -10.94
N VAL A 53 8.63 -0.52 -11.08
CA VAL A 53 8.69 0.93 -11.28
C VAL A 53 9.17 1.22 -12.70
N TYR A 54 8.65 2.28 -13.30
CA TYR A 54 8.99 2.74 -14.63
C TYR A 54 9.37 4.23 -14.58
N PRO A 55 10.30 4.66 -15.44
CA PRO A 55 10.38 6.05 -15.86
C PRO A 55 9.04 6.53 -16.47
N ILE A 56 8.76 7.82 -16.40
CA ILE A 56 7.50 8.40 -16.94
C ILE A 56 7.33 8.17 -18.44
N GLU A 57 8.42 8.14 -19.20
CA GLU A 57 8.44 7.88 -20.64
C GLU A 57 7.99 6.45 -20.96
N GLU A 58 8.54 5.47 -20.24
CA GLU A 58 8.16 4.06 -20.42
C GLU A 58 6.73 3.79 -19.94
N ALA A 59 6.34 4.45 -18.85
CA ALA A 59 4.98 4.40 -18.33
C ALA A 59 3.95 4.87 -19.38
N GLY A 60 4.33 5.81 -20.25
CA GLY A 60 3.48 6.33 -21.32
C GLY A 60 3.12 5.32 -22.41
N TYR A 61 3.87 4.21 -22.55
CA TYR A 61 3.48 3.13 -23.46
C TYR A 61 2.29 2.30 -22.92
N ASN A 62 2.09 2.29 -21.60
CA ASN A 62 1.01 1.52 -20.96
C ASN A 62 0.40 2.26 -19.75
N PRO A 63 -0.19 3.45 -19.95
CA PRO A 63 -0.61 4.33 -18.85
C PRO A 63 -1.65 3.69 -17.91
N LYS A 64 -2.54 2.83 -18.44
CA LYS A 64 -3.54 2.08 -17.66
C LYS A 64 -2.95 1.08 -16.66
N ARG A 65 -1.65 0.77 -16.75
CA ARG A 65 -0.99 -0.12 -15.80
C ARG A 65 -0.46 0.61 -14.58
N ILE A 66 -0.29 1.92 -14.66
CA ILE A 66 0.33 2.70 -13.60
C ILE A 66 -0.70 3.01 -12.53
N ASP A 67 -0.45 2.58 -11.30
CA ASP A 67 -1.32 2.81 -10.16
C ASP A 67 -1.10 4.19 -9.54
N PHE A 68 0.16 4.57 -9.35
CA PHE A 68 0.55 5.87 -8.83
C PHE A 68 1.99 6.23 -9.21
N GLY A 69 2.40 7.45 -8.91
CA GLY A 69 3.79 7.87 -9.00
C GLY A 69 4.28 8.58 -7.75
N PHE A 70 5.60 8.66 -7.63
CA PHE A 70 6.30 9.36 -6.57
C PHE A 70 6.94 10.64 -7.10
N MET A 71 6.73 11.72 -6.37
CA MET A 71 7.33 13.03 -6.64
C MET A 71 8.02 13.55 -5.40
N TYR A 72 9.14 14.24 -5.58
CA TYR A 72 9.90 14.83 -4.48
C TYR A 72 10.09 16.33 -4.71
N GLY A 73 9.67 17.13 -3.73
CA GLY A 73 9.99 18.56 -3.71
C GLY A 73 10.70 18.91 -2.41
N ARG A 74 11.73 19.76 -2.48
CA ARG A 74 12.48 20.20 -1.28
C ARG A 74 11.58 20.72 -0.17
N ASN A 75 10.51 21.44 -0.54
CA ASN A 75 9.55 22.04 0.40
C ASN A 75 8.32 21.16 0.66
N THR A 76 8.00 20.24 -0.24
CA THR A 76 6.78 19.41 -0.16
C THR A 76 7.06 17.99 0.33
N GLY A 77 8.33 17.63 0.55
CA GLY A 77 8.76 16.28 0.87
C GLY A 77 8.46 15.28 -0.24
N GLY A 78 8.32 14.01 0.15
CA GLY A 78 7.89 12.94 -0.74
C GLY A 78 6.37 12.92 -0.88
N ASN A 79 5.88 12.74 -2.11
CA ASN A 79 4.47 12.79 -2.47
C ASN A 79 4.12 11.53 -3.26
N LEU A 80 3.09 10.79 -2.85
CA LEU A 80 2.49 9.72 -3.66
C LEU A 80 1.20 10.25 -4.30
N MET A 81 1.03 10.04 -5.59
CA MET A 81 -0.09 10.58 -6.37
C MET A 81 -0.58 9.62 -7.43
N VAL A 82 -1.89 9.51 -7.61
CA VAL A 82 -2.46 8.73 -8.72
C VAL A 82 -2.39 9.50 -10.04
N PRO A 83 -2.24 8.85 -11.21
CA PRO A 83 -2.00 9.54 -12.48
C PRO A 83 -3.02 10.63 -12.84
N ILE A 84 -4.28 10.48 -12.43
CA ILE A 84 -5.32 11.49 -12.66
C ILE A 84 -5.18 12.75 -11.76
N SER A 85 -4.38 12.67 -10.70
CA SER A 85 -4.17 13.76 -9.74
C SER A 85 -3.60 15.00 -10.42
N GLN A 86 -4.28 16.13 -10.22
CA GLN A 86 -3.79 17.45 -10.67
C GLN A 86 -2.47 17.84 -9.98
N GLY A 87 -2.12 17.18 -8.87
CA GLY A 87 -0.87 17.42 -8.14
C GLY A 87 0.39 17.15 -8.97
N PHE A 88 0.33 16.28 -9.98
CA PHE A 88 1.48 16.06 -10.86
C PHE A 88 1.84 17.28 -11.72
N LEU A 89 0.87 18.15 -12.03
CA LEU A 89 1.09 19.29 -12.90
C LEU A 89 2.02 20.33 -12.28
N THR A 90 2.31 20.24 -10.98
CA THR A 90 3.23 21.15 -10.27
C THR A 90 4.69 20.67 -10.29
N PHE A 91 4.99 19.51 -10.86
CA PHE A 91 6.34 18.90 -10.84
C PHE A 91 7.10 19.02 -12.17
N GLY A 92 6.72 19.99 -13.01
CA GLY A 92 7.42 20.38 -14.23
C GLY A 92 6.72 19.96 -15.52
N ASP A 93 7.08 20.63 -16.62
CA ASP A 93 6.39 20.50 -17.91
C ASP A 93 6.46 19.08 -18.48
N LYS A 94 7.60 18.40 -18.34
CA LYS A 94 7.76 17.00 -18.74
C LYS A 94 6.67 16.08 -18.18
N PHE A 95 6.36 16.21 -16.89
CA PHE A 95 5.32 15.40 -16.25
C PHE A 95 3.92 15.82 -16.64
N LYS A 96 3.69 17.13 -16.70
CA LYS A 96 2.43 17.72 -17.16
C LYS A 96 2.10 17.23 -18.57
N GLU A 97 3.00 17.37 -19.52
CA GLU A 97 2.82 16.96 -20.92
C GLU A 97 2.62 15.46 -21.04
N ALA A 98 3.47 14.65 -20.39
CA ALA A 98 3.34 13.20 -20.42
C ALA A 98 1.98 12.75 -19.90
N LEU A 99 1.55 13.22 -18.72
CA LEU A 99 0.27 12.81 -18.14
C LEU A 99 -0.93 13.34 -18.91
N LEU A 100 -0.87 14.56 -19.46
CA LEU A 100 -1.92 15.07 -20.34
C LEU A 100 -2.04 14.23 -21.62
N SER A 101 -0.92 13.76 -22.18
CA SER A 101 -0.91 12.90 -23.36
C SER A 101 -1.58 11.53 -23.12
N TRP A 102 -1.64 11.06 -21.86
CA TRP A 102 -2.32 9.82 -21.50
C TRP A 102 -3.85 9.96 -21.59
N GLY A 103 -4.39 11.19 -21.56
CA GLY A 103 -5.82 11.47 -21.67
C GLY A 103 -6.67 10.71 -20.63
N ASN A 104 -7.67 9.97 -21.11
CA ASN A 104 -8.58 9.15 -20.29
C ASN A 104 -7.99 7.80 -19.87
N ASN A 105 -6.74 7.50 -20.25
CA ASN A 105 -6.08 6.25 -19.88
C ASN A 105 -5.34 6.33 -18.54
N ARG A 106 -5.48 7.44 -17.81
CA ARG A 106 -4.91 7.63 -16.47
C ARG A 106 -5.73 6.88 -15.44
N ASN A 107 -5.07 6.08 -14.62
CA ASN A 107 -5.74 5.47 -13.48
C ASN A 107 -6.04 6.50 -12.38
N ASN A 108 -7.11 6.22 -11.65
CA ASN A 108 -7.53 6.85 -10.42
C ASN A 108 -7.31 5.89 -9.25
N GLY A 109 -7.32 6.47 -8.06
CA GLY A 109 -7.21 5.74 -6.82
C GLY A 109 -7.17 6.70 -5.64
N THR A 110 -7.23 6.09 -4.47
CA THR A 110 -7.38 6.81 -3.22
C THR A 110 -6.40 6.28 -2.18
N PHE A 111 -5.56 7.17 -1.65
CA PHE A 111 -4.63 6.92 -0.56
C PHE A 111 -5.26 7.27 0.79
N ILE A 112 -4.91 6.51 1.83
CA ILE A 112 -5.14 6.83 3.23
C ILE A 112 -3.84 6.56 3.99
N ASN A 113 -3.16 7.60 4.48
CA ASN A 113 -1.95 7.46 5.28
C ASN A 113 -2.32 7.29 6.76
N LEU A 114 -2.04 6.12 7.34
CA LEU A 114 -2.26 5.82 8.76
C LEU A 114 -1.17 6.40 9.66
N GLY A 115 -0.11 6.96 9.07
CA GLY A 115 1.07 7.46 9.76
C GLY A 115 2.02 6.35 10.19
N ASN A 116 2.94 6.68 11.10
CA ASN A 116 4.00 5.79 11.58
C ASN A 116 3.81 5.36 13.04
N THR A 117 2.55 5.32 13.52
CA THR A 117 2.24 4.90 14.90
C THR A 117 2.51 3.41 15.11
N VAL A 118 2.65 2.99 16.37
CA VAL A 118 2.78 1.58 16.74
C VAL A 118 1.59 0.77 16.22
N GLU A 119 0.37 1.31 16.37
CA GLU A 119 -0.85 0.69 15.83
C GLU A 119 -0.76 0.49 14.30
N ALA A 120 -0.32 1.51 13.56
CA ALA A 120 -0.16 1.41 12.11
C ALA A 120 0.87 0.33 11.72
N GLN A 121 2.00 0.24 12.45
CA GLN A 121 2.99 -0.82 12.22
C GLN A 121 2.42 -2.22 12.51
N GLU A 122 1.68 -2.37 13.61
CA GLU A 122 1.05 -3.64 13.97
C GLU A 122 0.01 -4.07 12.94
N ILE A 123 -0.82 -3.14 12.49
CA ILE A 123 -1.75 -3.35 11.37
C ILE A 123 -0.97 -3.91 10.19
N TYR A 124 0.09 -3.22 9.76
CA TYR A 124 0.90 -3.68 8.63
C TYR A 124 1.40 -5.11 8.82
N GLN A 125 1.93 -5.47 10.00
CA GLN A 125 2.47 -6.81 10.26
C GLN A 125 1.37 -7.89 10.25
N LYS A 126 0.21 -7.63 10.85
CA LYS A 126 -0.89 -8.60 11.03
C LYS A 126 -1.64 -8.93 9.73
N ILE A 127 -1.62 -8.04 8.74
CA ILE A 127 -2.28 -8.28 7.45
C ILE A 127 -1.56 -9.35 6.64
N VAL A 128 -2.23 -10.47 6.40
CA VAL A 128 -1.70 -11.63 5.67
C VAL A 128 -2.59 -12.10 4.52
N SER A 129 -3.78 -11.51 4.34
CA SER A 129 -4.70 -11.86 3.27
C SER A 129 -5.36 -10.67 2.58
N ARG A 130 -5.86 -10.88 1.36
CA ARG A 130 -6.62 -9.90 0.59
C ARG A 130 -7.88 -9.44 1.34
N VAL A 131 -8.63 -10.39 1.89
CA VAL A 131 -9.88 -10.10 2.63
C VAL A 131 -9.60 -9.14 3.79
N GLN A 132 -8.46 -9.31 4.48
CA GLN A 132 -8.06 -8.40 5.54
C GLN A 132 -7.68 -7.01 5.01
N ILE A 133 -7.00 -6.89 3.86
CA ILE A 133 -6.72 -5.58 3.23
C ILE A 133 -8.03 -4.88 2.87
N ASP A 134 -8.98 -5.60 2.26
CA ASP A 134 -10.26 -5.05 1.81
C ASP A 134 -11.09 -4.54 3.01
N ALA A 135 -11.16 -5.34 4.08
CA ALA A 135 -11.83 -4.95 5.33
C ALA A 135 -11.15 -3.75 6.00
N LEU A 136 -9.82 -3.77 6.10
CA LEU A 136 -9.02 -2.68 6.68
C LEU A 136 -9.24 -1.38 5.91
N TYR A 137 -9.25 -1.42 4.58
CA TYR A 137 -9.50 -0.24 3.76
C TYR A 137 -10.89 0.35 4.03
N SER A 138 -11.93 -0.49 4.04
CA SER A 138 -13.30 -0.05 4.32
C SER A 138 -13.40 0.61 5.70
N GLU A 139 -12.86 -0.06 6.72
CA GLU A 139 -12.86 0.45 8.10
C GLU A 139 -12.19 1.82 8.20
N TRP A 140 -10.99 1.96 7.64
CA TRP A 140 -10.25 3.21 7.70
C TRP A 140 -10.85 4.32 6.85
N PHE A 141 -11.43 4.00 5.70
CA PHE A 141 -12.12 4.99 4.87
C PHE A 141 -13.25 5.68 5.64
N ASP A 142 -14.01 4.92 6.44
CA ASP A 142 -15.12 5.44 7.22
C ASP A 142 -14.68 6.21 8.48
N LYS A 143 -13.63 5.74 9.18
CA LYS A 143 -13.25 6.30 10.48
C LYS A 143 -12.14 7.35 10.46
N ILE A 144 -11.23 7.33 9.48
CA ILE A 144 -9.96 8.08 9.56
C ILE A 144 -10.15 9.58 9.78
N MET A 145 -11.23 10.16 9.25
CA MET A 145 -11.55 11.58 9.39
C MET A 145 -11.87 12.00 10.82
N THR A 146 -12.17 11.03 11.70
CA THR A 146 -12.44 11.26 13.13
C THR A 146 -11.18 11.20 13.98
N ASN A 147 -10.03 10.78 13.41
CA ASN A 147 -8.78 10.70 14.16
C ASN A 147 -8.25 12.10 14.49
N PRO A 148 -7.97 12.40 15.77
CA PRO A 148 -7.37 13.67 16.16
C PRO A 148 -6.04 13.93 15.43
N GLY A 149 -5.88 15.14 14.87
CA GLY A 149 -4.67 15.54 14.15
C GLY A 149 -4.56 15.03 12.72
N TYR A 150 -5.58 14.32 12.21
CA TYR A 150 -5.61 13.88 10.83
C TYR A 150 -5.93 15.05 9.88
N ASP A 151 -5.02 15.32 8.94
CA ASP A 151 -5.17 16.38 7.93
C ASP A 151 -5.56 15.75 6.58
N PRO A 152 -6.82 15.87 6.13
CA PRO A 152 -7.27 15.20 4.92
C PRO A 152 -6.63 15.72 3.63
N GLY A 153 -6.19 16.98 3.62
CA GLY A 153 -5.47 17.56 2.47
C GLY A 153 -4.05 17.03 2.31
N LYS A 154 -3.52 16.38 3.36
CA LYS A 154 -2.19 15.79 3.42
C LYS A 154 -2.21 14.27 3.44
N HIS A 155 -3.07 13.66 4.24
CA HIS A 155 -3.01 12.24 4.53
C HIS A 155 -4.05 11.41 3.76
N GLY A 156 -5.04 12.03 3.13
CA GLY A 156 -6.16 11.37 2.46
C GLY A 156 -7.43 11.35 3.31
N PRO A 157 -8.45 10.53 3.01
CA PRO A 157 -8.65 9.81 1.75
C PRO A 157 -8.54 10.76 0.55
N GLY A 158 -7.64 10.48 -0.38
CA GLY A 158 -7.52 11.32 -1.58
C GLY A 158 -6.54 10.83 -2.63
N GLN A 159 -6.51 11.53 -3.76
CA GLN A 159 -5.66 11.22 -4.92
C GLN A 159 -4.16 11.50 -4.68
N ARG A 160 -3.81 12.02 -3.50
CA ARG A 160 -2.45 12.37 -3.09
C ARG A 160 -2.29 12.18 -1.59
N THR A 161 -1.15 11.67 -1.17
CA THR A 161 -0.68 11.76 0.22
C THR A 161 0.71 12.42 0.30
N ARG A 162 0.90 13.32 1.28
CA ARG A 162 2.11 14.14 1.48
C ARG A 162 2.16 14.84 2.85
N PRO A 163 3.37 15.19 3.34
CA PRO A 163 4.62 14.56 2.99
C PRO A 163 4.63 13.12 3.55
N ILE A 164 5.18 12.17 2.82
CA ILE A 164 5.43 10.83 3.36
C ILE A 164 6.69 10.85 4.23
N ALA A 165 6.67 10.06 5.31
CA ALA A 165 7.78 9.89 6.23
C ALA A 165 8.19 8.41 6.33
N VAL A 166 9.42 8.16 6.80
CA VAL A 166 9.87 6.80 7.11
C VAL A 166 9.01 6.23 8.22
N GLY A 167 8.57 4.99 8.03
CA GLY A 167 7.65 4.30 8.91
C GLY A 167 6.18 4.49 8.55
N ASP A 168 5.80 5.43 7.69
CA ASP A 168 4.39 5.60 7.33
C ASP A 168 3.81 4.30 6.74
N VAL A 169 2.60 3.96 7.19
CA VAL A 169 1.78 2.90 6.61
C VAL A 169 0.65 3.54 5.83
N VAL A 170 0.57 3.21 4.54
CA VAL A 170 -0.38 3.82 3.61
C VAL A 170 -1.25 2.75 3.00
N LEU A 171 -2.56 2.92 3.10
CA LEU A 171 -3.54 2.16 2.35
C LEU A 171 -3.75 2.80 0.98
N PHE A 172 -3.87 1.99 -0.05
CA PHE A 172 -4.11 2.46 -1.40
C PHE A 172 -5.15 1.60 -2.11
N ARG A 173 -6.17 2.23 -2.67
CA ARG A 173 -7.14 1.59 -3.57
C ARG A 173 -6.89 2.06 -5.00
N SER A 174 -6.61 1.14 -5.90
CA SER A 174 -6.62 1.35 -7.35
C SER A 174 -8.06 1.21 -7.84
N GLU A 175 -8.72 2.32 -8.16
CA GLU A 175 -10.16 2.31 -8.48
C GLU A 175 -10.45 1.63 -9.82
N ASN A 176 -9.63 1.89 -10.84
CA ASN A 176 -9.82 1.29 -12.17
C ASN A 176 -9.54 -0.22 -12.20
N LYS A 177 -8.70 -0.71 -11.28
CA LYS A 177 -8.36 -2.13 -11.17
C LYS A 177 -9.19 -2.87 -10.11
N ASP A 178 -9.92 -2.13 -9.29
CA ASP A 178 -10.66 -2.61 -8.12
C ASP A 178 -9.81 -3.51 -7.22
N THR A 179 -8.65 -2.97 -6.79
CA THR A 179 -7.72 -3.66 -5.89
C THR A 179 -7.20 -2.73 -4.80
N GLN A 180 -6.97 -3.29 -3.63
CA GLN A 180 -6.49 -2.59 -2.44
C GLN A 180 -5.11 -3.14 -2.08
N HIS A 181 -4.24 -2.26 -1.59
CA HIS A 181 -2.85 -2.55 -1.26
C HIS A 181 -2.50 -1.83 0.03
N ILE A 182 -1.52 -2.37 0.75
CA ILE A 182 -0.92 -1.71 1.91
C ILE A 182 0.57 -1.53 1.66
N LEU A 183 1.05 -0.33 1.93
CA LEU A 183 2.41 0.14 1.68
C LEU A 183 3.03 0.50 3.02
N ARG A 184 4.32 0.22 3.20
CA ARG A 184 5.11 0.71 4.33
C ARG A 184 6.34 1.43 3.80
N ILE A 185 6.55 2.67 4.22
CA ILE A 185 7.73 3.45 3.84
C ILE A 185 8.92 2.97 4.67
N VAL A 186 9.87 2.25 4.06
CA VAL A 186 11.00 1.67 4.78
C VAL A 186 12.24 2.56 4.75
N LYS A 187 12.40 3.39 3.72
CA LYS A 187 13.52 4.33 3.60
C LYS A 187 13.10 5.57 2.82
N PHE A 188 13.59 6.73 3.24
CA PHE A 188 13.43 7.97 2.47
C PHE A 188 14.70 8.82 2.59
N VAL A 189 15.38 9.03 1.45
CA VAL A 189 16.58 9.86 1.33
C VAL A 189 16.20 11.16 0.65
N GLN A 190 16.28 12.26 1.39
CA GLN A 190 15.98 13.62 0.91
C GLN A 190 17.20 14.23 0.22
N SER A 191 17.56 13.70 -0.95
CA SER A 191 18.58 14.28 -1.84
C SER A 191 17.92 15.09 -2.96
N GLN A 192 18.71 15.71 -3.83
CA GLN A 192 18.19 16.41 -5.03
C GLN A 192 17.23 15.55 -5.86
N ASN A 193 17.48 14.24 -5.89
CA ASN A 193 16.68 13.30 -6.66
C ASN A 193 15.52 12.71 -5.86
N GLY A 194 15.59 12.70 -4.52
CA GLY A 194 14.64 12.01 -3.65
C GLY A 194 14.64 10.49 -3.90
N THR A 195 14.90 9.68 -2.89
CA THR A 195 14.82 8.22 -3.03
C THR A 195 13.93 7.65 -1.96
N LEU A 196 12.88 6.93 -2.38
CA LEU A 196 11.92 6.29 -1.50
C LEU A 196 12.00 4.78 -1.69
N GLU A 197 12.05 4.03 -0.60
CA GLU A 197 11.88 2.59 -0.63
C GLU A 197 10.58 2.25 0.10
N ILE A 198 9.73 1.47 -0.56
CA ILE A 198 8.45 1.02 -0.02
C ILE A 198 8.39 -0.49 -0.03
N GLU A 199 7.90 -1.06 1.06
CA GLU A 199 7.47 -2.45 1.10
C GLU A 199 5.97 -2.50 0.82
N VAL A 200 5.55 -3.43 -0.03
CA VAL A 200 4.18 -3.52 -0.51
C VAL A 200 3.64 -4.90 -0.19
N LYS A 201 2.45 -4.97 0.43
CA LYS A 201 1.61 -6.17 0.38
C LYS A 201 0.49 -5.95 -0.61
N SER A 202 0.49 -6.76 -1.67
CA SER A 202 -0.41 -6.67 -2.80
C SER A 202 -1.14 -7.99 -3.00
N PRO A 203 -2.48 -8.01 -3.19
CA PRO A 203 -3.20 -9.24 -3.50
C PRO A 203 -2.64 -9.93 -4.74
N LEU A 204 -2.49 -11.25 -4.69
CA LEU A 204 -2.21 -12.03 -5.89
C LEU A 204 -3.36 -11.84 -6.87
N LYS A 205 -3.03 -11.63 -8.16
CA LYS A 205 -4.06 -11.66 -9.19
C LYS A 205 -4.71 -13.04 -9.17
N ASN A 206 -6.01 -13.06 -8.91
CA ASN A 206 -6.82 -14.23 -9.20
C ASN A 206 -6.74 -14.43 -10.71
N ASN A 207 -5.85 -15.32 -11.14
CA ASN A 207 -5.95 -15.94 -12.44
C ASN A 207 -7.31 -16.65 -12.42
N LYS A 208 -8.37 -15.99 -12.89
CA LYS A 208 -9.61 -16.67 -13.25
C LYS A 208 -9.23 -17.67 -14.34
N LYS A 209 -8.76 -18.85 -13.93
CA LYS A 209 -8.70 -20.03 -14.78
C LYS A 209 -10.15 -20.34 -15.12
N GLY A 210 -10.50 -20.21 -16.39
CA GLY A 210 -11.68 -20.79 -17.00
C GLY A 210 -13.01 -20.16 -16.59
N LYS A 211 -13.59 -19.37 -17.51
CA LYS A 211 -14.92 -19.78 -17.96
C LYS A 211 -14.69 -20.73 -19.12
N LEU A 212 -14.91 -22.02 -18.86
CA LEU A 212 -15.23 -23.00 -19.90
C LEU A 212 -16.55 -22.59 -20.56
#